data_AF-A0A813R4Z9-F1
#
_entry.id   AF-A0A813R4Z9-F1
#
_cell.length_a   1.000
_cell.length_b   1.000
_cell.length_c   1.000
_cell.angle_alpha   90.00
_cell.angle_beta   90.00
_cell.angle_gamma   90.00
#
_symmetry.space_group_name_H-M   'P 1'
#
loop_
_entity.id
_entity.type
_entity.pdbx_description
1 polymer ?
#
loop_
_entity_poly.entity_id
_entity_poly.type
_entity_poly.pdbx_seq_one_letter_code
_entity_poly.pdbx_strand_id
1 'polypeptide(L)'
;MNMTNNWKDSLIVDGIEQLRIGQNAEHFFFAYLQNHYGSIDVTPTKNWRSSSRLIIYPQCQRNIDDSVGFDFELHDTREVFVRESRSTTKYCYFEVKGTSGLFNEEYTRFCISQNELDTCQSIVNDRKRQEREAYFIVIIENCLDLEKISFGTIINW
;
A
#
# COMPACT_ATOMS: atom_id res chain seq x y z
N MET A 1 15.75 -6.00 46.37
CA MET A 1 14.34 -6.04 45.91
C MET A 1 14.40 -6.22 44.41
N ASN A 2 14.32 -7.47 43.94
CA ASN A 2 14.54 -7.81 42.53
C ASN A 2 13.25 -7.58 41.74
N MET A 3 13.23 -6.56 40.89
CA MET A 3 12.25 -6.46 39.81
C MET A 3 12.76 -7.28 38.63
N THR A 4 12.27 -8.51 38.52
CA THR A 4 12.45 -9.35 37.35
C THR A 4 11.61 -8.77 36.21
N ASN A 5 12.31 -8.17 35.27
CA ASN A 5 11.81 -7.65 34.01
C ASN A 5 11.28 -8.77 33.11
N ASN A 6 9.95 -8.85 32.94
CA ASN A 6 9.26 -9.71 31.99
C ASN A 6 9.22 -9.04 30.60
N TRP A 7 10.26 -9.23 29.78
CA TRP A 7 10.29 -8.77 28.37
C TRP A 7 10.01 -9.89 27.35
N LYS A 8 9.52 -11.05 27.77
CA LYS A 8 9.40 -12.22 26.87
C LYS A 8 8.05 -12.40 26.19
N ASP A 9 7.02 -11.63 26.56
CA ASP A 9 5.65 -11.83 26.03
C ASP A 9 5.14 -10.70 25.10
N SER A 10 5.88 -9.61 24.87
CA SER A 10 5.38 -8.47 24.07
C SER A 10 5.65 -8.55 22.55
N LEU A 11 6.58 -9.39 22.10
CA LEU A 11 6.98 -9.41 20.67
C LEU A 11 5.93 -10.05 19.74
N ILE A 12 5.11 -10.96 20.24
CA ILE A 12 4.09 -11.66 19.43
C ILE A 12 2.86 -10.78 19.21
N VAL A 13 2.50 -9.95 20.20
CA VAL A 13 1.35 -9.03 20.11
C VAL A 13 1.62 -7.93 19.09
N ASP A 14 2.83 -7.34 19.13
CA ASP A 14 3.24 -6.29 18.19
C ASP A 14 3.27 -6.81 16.74
N GLY A 15 3.74 -8.04 16.52
CA GLY A 15 3.81 -8.65 15.19
C GLY A 15 2.43 -8.95 14.59
N ILE A 16 1.49 -9.49 15.38
CA ILE A 16 0.13 -9.77 14.90
C ILE A 16 -0.62 -8.47 14.60
N GLU A 17 -0.44 -7.45 15.44
CA GLU A 17 -1.06 -6.15 15.22
C GLU A 17 -0.53 -5.49 13.94
N GLN A 18 0.79 -5.46 13.74
CA GLN A 18 1.41 -4.93 12.52
C GLN A 18 0.92 -5.66 11.26
N LEU A 19 0.82 -7.00 11.30
CA LEU A 19 0.28 -7.78 10.19
C LEU A 19 -1.17 -7.40 9.87
N ARG A 20 -2.02 -7.24 10.89
CA ARG A 20 -3.42 -6.83 10.71
C ARG A 20 -3.54 -5.42 10.15
N ILE A 21 -2.70 -4.50 10.61
CA ILE A 21 -2.65 -3.12 10.11
C ILE A 21 -2.35 -3.14 8.61
N GLY A 22 -1.32 -3.85 8.17
CA GLY A 22 -0.96 -3.97 6.74
C GLY A 22 -2.10 -4.58 5.91
N GLN A 23 -2.65 -5.71 6.36
CA GLN A 23 -3.75 -6.38 5.68
C GLN A 23 -5.00 -5.50 5.51
N ASN A 24 -5.39 -4.78 6.56
CA ASN A 24 -6.55 -3.90 6.52
C ASN A 24 -6.30 -2.67 5.64
N ALA A 25 -5.08 -2.11 5.67
CA ALA A 25 -4.69 -0.99 4.82
C ALA A 25 -4.78 -1.37 3.34
N GLU A 26 -4.17 -2.49 2.95
CA GLU A 26 -4.20 -2.96 1.57
C GLU A 26 -5.62 -3.33 1.11
N HIS A 27 -6.42 -3.94 1.99
CA HIS A 27 -7.81 -4.25 1.66
C HIS A 27 -8.66 -3.00 1.42
N PHE A 28 -8.52 -2.02 2.30
CA PHE A 28 -9.20 -0.74 2.17
C PHE A 28 -8.82 -0.07 0.84
N PHE A 29 -7.53 -0.04 0.52
CA PHE A 29 -7.06 0.54 -0.72
C PHE A 29 -7.57 -0.22 -1.95
N PHE A 30 -7.58 -1.55 -1.91
CA PHE A 30 -8.17 -2.36 -2.98
C PHE A 30 -9.66 -2.07 -3.19
N ALA A 31 -10.44 -1.99 -2.10
CA ALA A 31 -11.86 -1.66 -2.17
C ALA A 31 -12.08 -0.25 -2.73
N TYR A 32 -11.23 0.71 -2.36
CA TYR A 32 -11.21 2.05 -2.94
C TYR A 32 -10.98 2.00 -4.45
N LEU A 33 -9.96 1.27 -4.92
CA LEU A 33 -9.69 1.10 -6.34
C LEU A 33 -10.88 0.46 -7.07
N GLN A 34 -11.49 -0.58 -6.51
CA GLN A 34 -12.67 -1.21 -7.10
C GLN A 34 -13.88 -0.26 -7.17
N ASN A 35 -14.08 0.59 -6.17
CA ASN A 35 -15.15 1.59 -6.19
C ASN A 35 -14.94 2.63 -7.30
N HIS A 36 -13.70 3.06 -7.53
CA HIS A 36 -13.40 4.08 -8.53
C HIS A 36 -13.32 3.55 -9.96
N TYR A 37 -12.86 2.32 -10.16
CA TYR A 37 -12.59 1.75 -11.49
C TYR A 37 -13.56 0.66 -11.90
N GLY A 38 -14.25 0.03 -10.94
CA GLY A 38 -15.15 -1.09 -11.18
C GLY A 38 -14.48 -2.45 -10.93
N SER A 39 -15.29 -3.42 -10.48
CA SER A 39 -14.85 -4.77 -10.11
C SER A 39 -14.38 -5.64 -11.29
N ILE A 40 -14.72 -5.25 -12.53
CA ILE A 40 -14.25 -5.92 -13.74
C ILE A 40 -12.81 -5.49 -14.07
N ASP A 41 -12.51 -4.20 -13.89
CA ASP A 41 -11.22 -3.62 -14.26
C ASP A 41 -10.16 -3.82 -13.17
N VAL A 42 -10.61 -3.83 -11.92
CA VAL A 42 -9.78 -4.03 -10.72
C VAL A 42 -10.13 -5.36 -10.06
N THR A 43 -9.23 -6.33 -10.18
CA THR A 43 -9.39 -7.68 -9.60
C THR A 43 -8.17 -8.04 -8.75
N PRO A 44 -8.32 -8.89 -7.73
CA PRO A 44 -7.19 -9.25 -6.87
C PRO A 44 -6.02 -9.85 -7.67
N THR A 45 -6.31 -10.71 -8.66
CA THR A 45 -5.27 -11.40 -9.45
C THR A 45 -4.55 -10.52 -10.47
N LYS A 46 -5.14 -9.37 -10.84
CA LYS A 46 -4.58 -8.47 -11.84
C LYS A 46 -3.81 -7.32 -11.20
N ASN A 47 -4.33 -6.77 -10.11
CA ASN A 47 -3.88 -5.48 -9.59
C ASN A 47 -3.16 -5.55 -8.25
N TRP A 48 -3.35 -6.62 -7.47
CA TRP A 48 -2.80 -6.76 -6.13
C TRP A 48 -1.66 -7.77 -6.15
N ARG A 49 -0.43 -7.31 -5.98
CA ARG A 49 0.83 -8.08 -6.07
C ARG A 49 1.28 -8.69 -4.75
N SER A 50 1.01 -8.06 -3.63
CA SER A 50 1.52 -8.52 -2.34
C SER A 50 0.88 -9.84 -1.91
N SER A 51 1.59 -10.59 -1.06
CA SER A 51 1.12 -11.83 -0.46
C SER A 51 0.03 -11.63 0.60
N SER A 52 -0.11 -10.42 1.17
CA SER A 52 -1.21 -10.05 2.07
C SER A 52 -2.59 -10.36 1.47
N ARG A 53 -2.69 -10.29 0.14
CA ARG A 53 -3.87 -10.68 -0.63
C ARG A 53 -4.40 -12.07 -0.26
N LEU A 54 -3.54 -13.04 0.02
CA LEU A 54 -3.95 -14.44 0.29
C LEU A 54 -4.73 -14.60 1.59
N ILE A 55 -4.59 -13.67 2.52
CA ILE A 55 -5.33 -13.69 3.77
C ILE A 55 -6.80 -13.34 3.53
N ILE A 56 -7.08 -12.51 2.53
CA ILE A 56 -8.40 -11.97 2.23
C ILE A 56 -9.06 -12.71 1.07
N TYR A 57 -8.27 -13.05 0.05
CA TYR A 57 -8.68 -13.75 -1.15
C TYR A 57 -7.83 -15.02 -1.35
N PRO A 58 -7.96 -16.05 -0.50
CA PRO A 58 -7.10 -17.25 -0.53
C PRO A 58 -7.18 -18.04 -1.85
N GLN A 59 -8.27 -17.89 -2.59
CA GLN A 59 -8.47 -18.47 -3.93
C GLN A 59 -7.67 -17.76 -5.03
N CYS A 60 -7.24 -16.51 -4.81
CA CYS A 60 -6.52 -15.70 -5.78
C CYS A 60 -5.01 -15.86 -5.57
N GLN A 61 -4.41 -16.94 -6.10
CA GLN A 61 -2.99 -17.26 -5.87
C GLN A 61 -2.04 -16.84 -7.01
N ARG A 62 -2.58 -16.41 -8.16
CA ARG A 62 -1.77 -16.05 -9.35
C ARG A 62 -1.17 -14.66 -9.24
N ASN A 63 0.02 -14.45 -9.79
CA ASN A 63 0.65 -13.13 -9.94
C ASN A 63 0.96 -12.40 -8.62
N ILE A 64 1.15 -13.13 -7.52
CA ILE A 64 1.78 -12.58 -6.31
C ILE A 64 3.28 -12.50 -6.52
N ASP A 65 3.88 -11.38 -6.17
CA ASP A 65 5.32 -11.17 -6.21
C ASP A 65 5.70 -10.01 -5.27
N ASP A 66 6.07 -10.33 -4.03
CA ASP A 66 6.52 -9.34 -3.04
C ASP A 66 7.86 -8.68 -3.42
N SER A 67 8.56 -9.19 -4.44
CA SER A 67 9.87 -8.67 -4.84
C SER A 67 9.79 -7.48 -5.80
N VAL A 68 8.63 -7.18 -6.39
CA VAL A 68 8.46 -6.08 -7.36
C VAL A 68 8.56 -4.68 -6.74
N GLY A 69 8.46 -4.57 -5.41
CA GLY A 69 8.61 -3.30 -4.69
C GLY A 69 7.36 -2.42 -4.72
N PHE A 70 6.17 -3.02 -4.81
CA PHE A 70 4.88 -2.36 -4.64
C PHE A 70 3.78 -3.39 -4.36
N ASP A 71 2.71 -2.98 -3.68
CA ASP A 71 1.55 -3.82 -3.38
C ASP A 71 0.54 -3.86 -4.52
N PHE A 72 0.38 -2.75 -5.26
CA PHE A 72 -0.61 -2.64 -6.34
C PHE A 72 -0.08 -2.04 -7.63
N GLU A 73 -0.61 -2.50 -8.75
CA GLU A 73 -0.46 -1.87 -10.07
C GLU A 73 -1.81 -1.56 -10.70
N LEU A 74 -1.93 -0.39 -11.34
CA LEU A 74 -3.15 0.07 -12.00
C LEU A 74 -2.86 0.97 -13.18
N HIS A 75 -3.59 0.83 -14.28
CA HIS A 75 -3.61 1.85 -15.33
C HIS A 75 -4.66 2.91 -14.97
N ASP A 76 -4.23 4.10 -14.56
CA ASP A 76 -5.09 5.23 -14.18
C ASP A 76 -5.74 5.85 -15.42
N THR A 77 -6.78 5.16 -15.91
CA THR A 77 -7.59 5.56 -17.06
C THR A 77 -8.66 6.60 -16.72
N ARG A 78 -8.88 6.87 -15.43
CA ARG A 78 -9.91 7.79 -14.91
C ARG A 78 -9.33 9.06 -14.32
N GLU A 79 -8.02 9.23 -14.38
CA GLU A 79 -7.26 10.38 -13.86
C GLU A 79 -7.60 10.67 -12.38
N VAL A 80 -7.71 9.60 -11.59
CA VAL A 80 -8.01 9.69 -10.15
C VAL A 80 -6.78 10.14 -9.39
N PHE A 81 -5.60 9.68 -9.78
CA PHE A 81 -4.33 9.95 -9.09
C PHE A 81 -3.47 10.93 -9.88
N VAL A 82 -3.38 10.74 -11.20
CA VAL A 82 -2.57 11.58 -12.07
C VAL A 82 -3.49 12.50 -12.86
N ARG A 83 -3.63 13.75 -12.41
CA ARG A 83 -4.31 14.81 -13.15
C ARG A 83 -3.29 15.74 -13.78
N GLU A 84 -3.01 15.55 -15.06
CA GLU A 84 -2.19 16.47 -15.83
C GLU A 84 -3.02 17.26 -16.85
N SER A 85 -2.61 18.50 -17.14
CA SER A 85 -3.30 19.40 -18.09
C SER A 85 -3.40 18.87 -19.53
N ARG A 86 -2.72 17.76 -19.83
CA ARG A 86 -2.74 17.05 -21.11
C ARG A 86 -3.03 15.60 -20.81
N SER A 87 -4.25 15.15 -21.09
CA SER A 87 -4.78 13.79 -20.86
C SER A 87 -3.77 12.68 -21.21
N THR A 88 -2.96 12.28 -20.25
CA THR A 88 -2.03 11.16 -20.34
C THR A 88 -2.27 10.24 -19.16
N THR A 89 -3.06 9.19 -19.39
CA THR A 89 -3.22 8.09 -18.42
C THR A 89 -1.85 7.50 -18.09
N LYS A 90 -1.59 7.14 -16.83
CA LYS A 90 -0.33 6.52 -16.41
C LYS A 90 -0.53 5.15 -15.77
N TYR A 91 0.47 4.28 -15.89
CA TYR A 91 0.59 3.10 -15.05
C TYR A 91 1.08 3.53 -13.66
N CYS A 92 0.26 3.30 -12.65
CA CYS A 92 0.53 3.68 -11.28
C CYS A 92 0.90 2.43 -10.48
N TYR A 93 1.96 2.56 -9.70
CA TYR A 93 2.42 1.58 -8.73
C TYR A 93 2.19 2.15 -7.33
N PHE A 94 1.64 1.35 -6.43
CA PHE A 94 1.28 1.80 -5.09
C PHE A 94 1.90 0.89 -4.05
N GLU A 95 2.64 1.49 -3.14
CA GLU A 95 3.03 0.89 -1.87
C GLU A 95 2.07 1.39 -0.78
N VAL A 96 1.46 0.47 -0.03
CA VAL A 96 0.44 0.80 0.97
C VAL A 96 1.00 0.60 2.37
N LYS A 97 0.98 1.67 3.16
CA LYS A 97 1.37 1.63 4.58
C LYS A 97 0.17 1.94 5.46
N GLY A 98 0.11 1.31 6.63
CA GLY A 98 -1.00 1.45 7.57
C GLY A 98 -0.57 1.96 8.94
N THR A 99 -1.41 2.75 9.61
CA THR A 99 -1.30 3.07 11.05
C THR A 99 -2.51 2.58 11.84
N SER A 100 -2.32 2.25 13.12
CA SER A 100 -3.44 1.90 14.03
C SER A 100 -4.25 3.12 14.48
N GLY A 101 -3.67 4.31 14.46
CA GLY A 101 -4.33 5.59 14.74
C GLY A 101 -4.16 6.58 13.60
N LEU A 102 -4.32 7.88 13.88
CA LEU A 102 -4.13 8.94 12.89
C LEU A 102 -2.68 9.06 12.42
N PHE A 103 -2.49 9.35 11.14
CA PHE A 103 -1.18 9.63 10.57
C PHE A 103 -0.68 11.01 11.03
N ASN A 104 0.57 11.06 11.50
CA ASN A 104 1.25 12.30 11.83
C ASN A 104 2.66 12.31 11.24
N GLU A 105 2.94 13.21 10.31
CA GLU A 105 4.22 13.27 9.59
C GLU A 105 5.46 13.45 10.50
N GLU A 106 5.31 14.11 11.65
CA GLU A 106 6.41 14.35 12.59
C GLU A 106 6.78 13.08 13.38
N TYR A 107 5.77 12.28 13.74
CA TYR A 107 5.88 11.18 14.70
C TYR A 107 5.71 9.78 14.10
N THR A 108 5.14 9.65 12.92
CA THR A 108 4.97 8.39 12.22
C THR A 108 6.15 8.13 11.28
N ARG A 109 6.75 6.95 11.39
CA ARG A 109 7.83 6.51 10.51
C ARG A 109 7.45 5.20 9.85
N PHE A 110 7.71 5.10 8.56
CA PHE A 110 7.58 3.87 7.80
C PHE A 110 8.96 3.46 7.27
N CYS A 111 9.22 2.16 7.29
CA CYS A 111 10.36 1.59 6.59
C CYS A 111 9.99 1.41 5.12
N ILE A 112 10.93 1.75 4.23
CA ILE A 112 10.87 1.42 2.82
C ILE A 112 11.89 0.32 2.57
N SER A 113 11.46 -0.78 1.96
CA SER A 113 12.35 -1.88 1.60
C SER A 113 13.27 -1.50 0.42
N GLN A 114 14.35 -2.26 0.22
CA GLN A 114 15.30 -1.93 -0.85
C GLN A 114 14.65 -2.05 -2.24
N ASN A 115 13.78 -3.03 -2.46
CA ASN A 115 13.07 -3.19 -3.73
C ASN A 115 12.01 -2.12 -3.96
N GLU A 116 11.30 -1.65 -2.92
CA GLU A 116 10.44 -0.45 -3.02
C GLU A 116 11.25 0.76 -3.47
N LEU A 117 12.42 0.98 -2.84
CA LEU A 117 13.32 2.08 -3.17
C LEU A 117 13.90 1.97 -4.59
N ASP A 118 14.31 0.78 -5.01
CA ASP A 118 14.87 0.54 -6.34
C ASP A 118 13.81 0.81 -7.42
N THR A 119 12.58 0.33 -7.21
CA THR A 119 11.47 0.55 -8.15
C THR A 119 11.14 2.02 -8.25
N CYS A 120 10.96 2.74 -7.15
CA CYS A 120 10.63 4.17 -7.21
C CYS A 120 11.78 5.00 -7.83
N GLN A 121 13.04 4.73 -7.49
CA GLN A 121 14.19 5.41 -8.08
C GLN A 121 14.33 5.11 -9.58
N SER A 122 14.02 3.89 -10.01
CA SER A 122 14.07 3.51 -11.42
C SER A 122 13.02 4.26 -12.27
N ILE A 123 11.91 4.68 -11.67
CA ILE A 123 10.89 5.51 -12.33
C ILE A 123 11.35 6.97 -12.31
N VAL A 124 11.78 7.49 -11.15
CA VAL A 124 12.17 8.90 -10.99
C VAL A 124 13.41 9.27 -11.82
N ASN A 125 14.36 8.35 -11.97
CA ASN A 125 15.59 8.61 -12.71
C ASN A 125 15.45 8.43 -14.23
N ASP A 126 14.31 7.92 -14.73
CA ASP A 126 14.04 7.77 -16.16
C ASP A 126 12.86 8.65 -16.60
N ARG A 127 13.18 9.76 -17.28
CA ARG A 127 12.20 10.72 -17.80
C ARG A 127 11.13 10.07 -18.69
N LYS A 128 11.48 9.07 -19.51
CA LYS A 128 10.51 8.39 -20.39
C LYS A 128 9.56 7.50 -19.60
N ARG A 129 9.98 7.02 -18.43
CA ARG A 129 9.10 6.30 -17.51
C ARG A 129 8.20 7.28 -16.78
N GLN A 130 8.71 8.39 -16.24
CA GLN A 130 7.89 9.41 -15.58
C GLN A 130 6.72 9.96 -16.44
N GLU A 131 6.89 9.98 -17.77
CA GLU A 131 5.83 10.37 -18.71
C GLU A 131 4.67 9.37 -18.76
N ARG A 132 4.90 8.10 -18.39
CA ARG A 132 3.95 6.97 -18.55
C ARG A 132 3.63 6.26 -17.25
N GLU A 133 4.43 6.47 -16.22
CA GLU A 133 4.41 5.75 -14.95
C GLU A 133 4.47 6.72 -13.77
N ALA A 134 3.88 6.32 -12.66
CA ALA A 134 3.95 7.05 -11.39
C ALA A 134 4.04 6.05 -10.22
N TYR A 135 4.78 6.42 -9.18
CA TYR A 135 4.91 5.61 -7.97
C TYR A 135 4.34 6.39 -6.79
N PHE A 136 3.47 5.74 -6.03
CA PHE A 136 2.79 6.34 -4.90
C PHE A 136 3.06 5.56 -3.63
N ILE A 137 3.23 6.28 -2.53
CA ILE A 137 3.08 5.73 -1.19
C ILE A 137 1.73 6.18 -0.67
N VAL A 138 0.87 5.20 -0.37
CA VAL A 138 -0.48 5.41 0.15
C VAL A 138 -0.48 5.09 1.63
N ILE A 139 -0.86 6.06 2.46
CA ILE A 139 -0.94 5.89 3.90
C ILE A 139 -2.40 5.81 4.31
N ILE A 140 -2.78 4.68 4.90
CA ILE A 140 -4.11 4.42 5.46
C ILE A 140 -4.01 4.51 6.99
N GLU A 141 -4.93 5.24 7.60
CA GLU A 141 -4.97 5.45 9.04
C GLU A 141 -6.14 4.74 9.72
N ASN A 142 -6.06 4.56 11.03
CA ASN A 142 -7.06 3.84 11.84
C ASN A 142 -7.33 2.40 11.36
N CYS A 143 -6.30 1.68 10.90
CA CYS A 143 -6.43 0.37 10.28
C CYS A 143 -6.99 -0.73 11.21
N LEU A 144 -7.10 -0.48 12.52
CA LEU A 144 -7.70 -1.39 13.49
C LEU A 144 -9.16 -1.03 13.85
N ASP A 145 -9.65 0.14 13.42
CA ASP A 145 -11.03 0.60 13.60
C ASP A 145 -11.66 0.79 12.22
N LEU A 146 -12.29 -0.26 11.70
CA LEU A 146 -12.84 -0.29 10.34
C LEU A 146 -14.00 0.70 10.12
N GLU A 147 -14.59 1.27 11.17
CA GLU A 147 -15.58 2.34 11.04
C GLU A 147 -14.93 3.72 10.82
N LYS A 148 -13.64 3.86 11.16
CA LYS A 148 -12.87 5.10 11.04
C LYS A 148 -11.68 5.01 10.08
N ILE A 149 -11.49 3.87 9.44
CA ILE A 149 -10.41 3.67 8.46
C ILE A 149 -10.55 4.66 7.30
N SER A 150 -9.45 5.36 7.00
CA SER A 150 -9.43 6.45 6.01
C SER A 150 -8.05 6.62 5.39
N PHE A 151 -7.98 7.40 4.31
CA PHE A 151 -6.68 7.89 3.83
C PHE A 151 -6.11 8.90 4.83
N GLY A 152 -4.88 8.68 5.27
CA GLY A 152 -4.08 9.72 5.92
C GLY A 152 -3.46 10.65 4.89
N THR A 153 -2.74 10.07 3.90
CA THR A 153 -2.16 10.84 2.78
C THR A 153 -1.82 9.93 1.60
N ILE A 154 -1.60 10.55 0.43
CA ILE A 154 -1.06 9.90 -0.78
C ILE A 154 0.13 10.73 -1.25
N ILE A 155 1.31 10.13 -1.26
CA ILE A 155 2.56 10.78 -1.64
C ILE A 155 2.92 10.29 -3.03
N ASN A 156 3.03 11.21 -3.99
CA ASN A 156 3.70 10.94 -5.27
C ASN A 156 5.20 11.06 -5.03
N TRP A 157 5.93 9.96 -5.24
CA TRP A 157 7.36 9.87 -4.91
C TRP A 157 8.25 10.59 -5.94
#